data_AF-A0A812L5L9-F1
#
_entry.id   AF-A0A812L5L9-F1
#
_cell.length_a   1.000
_cell.length_b   1.000
_cell.length_c   1.000
_cell.angle_alpha   90.00
_cell.angle_beta   90.00
_cell.angle_gamma   90.00
#
_symmetry.space_group_name_H-M   'P 1'
#
loop_
_entity.id
_entity.type
_entity.pdbx_description
1 polymer ?
#
loop_
_entity_poly.entity_id
_entity_poly.type
_entity_poly.pdbx_seq_one_letter_code
_entity_poly.pdbx_strand_id
1 'polypeptide(L)'
;MVGPQAHEAAVWPLLEQDSKSGLKTQLEQGWLEANVLHEDAEAPDLTAPLLHGFQEQECRRLGLCLCKPGPDSDAYFMHKKIVMLYKNFFVVKRQKRETGQAPQDQATKSKPKAKKTSSRLLLESGFLVLSLRRSAPTPQEHQQPAEALVETSLASIGWSETAMAQAVPSGMSHGPSQRASVEANAFAEGPFFFHIGFVNYTTYDFTVLPLTPGDTHEEAGRKLRDLHVPQTPRFMRAPNAFRACIDFDARWTAGFHVIFADDSPQTVWDTVANKVEVEEQSILPEVEVWKAGKRRVKGSADDGAGPEATEPEAAAVTDGGGEQPDVEPEREPWHAEDAGEDNADNVENDRHSNTDSDHSEALEMALEQLAQELPADAAPPDSKQAAPAHRGTSIEEREQALLSRLEARAAETPAADSVPQDDEAAVATSRAGRKKTGTEIIVPVGHYGELHYYPLNNSCTAICRCKRHGNDCKKGRTFNELKRPARSSGSRDRESVREAQGRPIGLLVHWLMCQDSHPNRQAHCDTALPLHFSLDERKKAREFFSTMPKADEILRRERAKKPGEAEEPDFIY
;
A
#
# COMPACT_ATOMS: atom_id res chain seq x y z
N MET A 1 -32.85 48.37 -5.33
CA MET A 1 -32.05 47.99 -6.51
C MET A 1 -30.59 48.30 -6.20
N VAL A 2 -29.87 47.30 -5.72
CA VAL A 2 -28.42 47.33 -5.45
C VAL A 2 -27.93 46.00 -6.00
N GLY A 3 -27.05 46.02 -7.00
CA GLY A 3 -26.56 44.84 -7.70
C GLY A 3 -25.50 44.07 -6.90
N PRO A 4 -25.29 42.77 -7.17
CA PRO A 4 -24.36 41.95 -6.43
C PRO A 4 -22.92 42.18 -6.91
N GLN A 5 -22.00 42.31 -5.95
CA GLN A 5 -20.56 42.29 -6.18
C GLN A 5 -20.11 40.84 -6.38
N ALA A 6 -19.47 40.57 -7.52
CA ALA A 6 -18.80 39.30 -7.80
C ALA A 6 -17.41 39.28 -7.14
N HIS A 7 -17.11 38.21 -6.43
CA HIS A 7 -15.76 37.87 -5.98
C HIS A 7 -14.97 37.29 -7.16
N GLU A 8 -13.97 38.02 -7.64
CA GLU A 8 -12.94 37.50 -8.55
C GLU A 8 -11.99 36.58 -7.77
N ALA A 9 -11.95 35.31 -8.19
CA ALA A 9 -10.91 34.38 -7.79
C ALA A 9 -9.60 34.73 -8.52
N ALA A 10 -8.49 34.67 -7.80
CA ALA A 10 -7.14 34.83 -8.33
C ALA A 10 -6.82 33.72 -9.35
N VAL A 11 -7.17 33.96 -10.60
CA VAL A 11 -6.66 33.25 -11.76
C VAL A 11 -5.34 33.91 -12.13
N TRP A 12 -4.29 33.11 -12.26
CA TRP A 12 -2.97 33.54 -12.74
C TRP A 12 -3.10 34.37 -14.04
N PRO A 13 -2.67 35.64 -14.07
CA PRO A 13 -2.77 36.50 -15.26
C PRO A 13 -1.61 36.24 -16.23
N LEU A 14 -1.39 34.97 -16.60
CA LEU A 14 -0.29 34.58 -17.49
C LEU A 14 -0.70 34.41 -18.96
N LEU A 15 -1.99 34.61 -19.30
CA LEU A 15 -2.48 34.35 -20.65
C LEU A 15 -3.20 35.53 -21.34
N GLU A 16 -3.30 36.69 -20.70
CA GLU A 16 -3.92 37.89 -21.31
C GLU A 16 -2.93 39.02 -21.61
N GLN A 17 -1.61 38.78 -21.56
CA GLN A 17 -0.63 39.77 -22.02
C GLN A 17 -0.41 39.70 -23.54
N ASP A 18 -0.86 40.76 -24.22
CA ASP A 18 -0.58 41.18 -25.59
C ASP A 18 0.08 40.16 -26.53
N SER A 19 -0.72 39.66 -27.47
CA SER A 19 -0.39 38.73 -28.57
C SER A 19 0.66 39.24 -29.58
N LYS A 20 1.42 40.28 -29.24
CA LYS A 20 2.48 40.86 -30.08
C LYS A 20 3.90 40.50 -29.63
N SER A 21 4.06 39.90 -28.46
CA SER A 21 5.36 39.36 -28.04
C SER A 21 5.55 37.97 -28.65
N GLY A 22 6.61 37.78 -29.44
CA GLY A 22 6.94 36.46 -29.97
C GLY A 22 7.30 35.50 -28.83
N LEU A 23 7.09 34.19 -29.02
CA LEU A 23 7.41 33.14 -28.03
C LEU A 23 8.82 33.30 -27.42
N LYS A 24 9.79 33.74 -28.23
CA LYS A 24 11.15 34.04 -27.77
C LYS A 24 11.17 35.15 -26.70
N THR A 25 10.44 36.24 -26.91
CA THR A 25 10.36 37.36 -25.97
C THR A 25 9.65 36.96 -24.69
N GLN A 26 8.60 36.12 -24.77
CA GLN A 26 7.92 35.59 -23.60
C GLN A 26 8.81 34.64 -22.79
N LEU A 27 9.60 33.79 -23.46
CA LEU A 27 10.56 32.91 -22.79
C LEU A 27 11.73 33.68 -22.19
N GLU A 28 12.26 34.69 -22.89
CA GLU A 28 13.32 35.57 -22.37
C GLU A 28 12.82 36.39 -21.17
N GLN A 29 11.58 36.86 -21.21
CA GLN A 29 10.98 37.60 -20.11
C GLN A 29 10.67 36.69 -18.91
N GLY A 30 10.07 35.52 -19.14
CA GLY A 30 9.87 34.53 -18.07
C GLY A 30 11.20 34.03 -17.50
N TRP A 31 12.26 33.93 -18.31
CA TRP A 31 13.60 33.60 -17.83
C TRP A 31 14.21 34.72 -16.99
N LEU A 32 14.08 35.98 -17.42
CA LEU A 32 14.55 37.15 -16.68
C LEU A 32 13.82 37.29 -15.34
N GLU A 33 12.51 37.09 -15.31
CA GLU A 33 11.69 37.16 -14.10
C GLU A 33 11.97 35.99 -13.14
N ALA A 34 12.20 34.77 -13.65
CA ALA A 34 12.48 33.59 -12.83
C ALA A 34 13.94 33.48 -12.37
N ASN A 35 14.88 34.17 -13.02
CA ASN A 35 16.31 34.13 -12.71
C ASN A 35 16.85 35.49 -12.25
N VAL A 36 16.03 36.28 -11.55
CA VAL A 36 16.53 37.41 -10.78
C VAL A 36 17.26 36.86 -9.55
N LEU A 37 18.54 37.19 -9.41
CA LEU A 37 19.28 36.99 -8.16
C LEU A 37 18.72 38.00 -7.14
N HIS A 38 17.85 37.51 -6.25
CA HIS A 38 17.42 38.28 -5.10
C HIS A 38 18.51 38.30 -4.04
N GLU A 39 18.70 39.45 -3.37
CA GLU A 39 19.45 39.48 -2.12
C GLU A 39 18.72 38.62 -1.08
N ASP A 40 19.45 37.89 -0.23
CA ASP A 40 18.89 36.87 0.68
C ASP A 40 17.75 37.40 1.59
N ALA A 41 17.78 38.71 1.90
CA ALA A 41 16.75 39.38 2.70
C ALA A 41 15.46 39.73 1.93
N GLU A 42 15.53 39.80 0.60
CA GLU A 42 14.42 40.14 -0.29
C GLU A 42 13.96 38.94 -1.14
N ALA A 43 14.67 37.81 -1.04
CA ALA A 43 14.26 36.58 -1.68
C ALA A 43 12.85 36.22 -1.19
N PRO A 44 11.86 36.06 -2.09
CA PRO A 44 10.56 35.55 -1.69
C PRO A 44 10.80 34.24 -0.95
N ASP A 45 10.14 34.05 0.18
CA ASP A 45 10.21 32.82 0.96
C ASP A 45 9.64 31.68 0.10
N LEU A 46 10.53 31.09 -0.71
CA LEU A 46 10.24 29.98 -1.60
C LEU A 46 9.85 28.75 -0.78
N THR A 47 10.17 28.70 0.52
CA THR A 47 9.76 27.60 1.36
C THR A 47 8.25 27.52 1.52
N ALA A 48 7.49 28.62 1.65
CA ALA A 48 6.04 28.52 1.87
C ALA A 48 5.25 27.92 0.66
N PRO A 49 5.45 28.34 -0.60
CA PRO A 49 4.74 27.76 -1.75
C PRO A 49 5.41 26.51 -2.33
N LEU A 50 6.75 26.39 -2.33
CA LEU A 50 7.41 25.17 -2.83
C LEU A 50 7.31 24.00 -1.85
N LEU A 51 7.19 24.23 -0.52
CA LEU A 51 6.89 23.15 0.43
C LEU A 51 5.46 22.63 0.30
N HIS A 52 4.51 23.46 -0.16
CA HIS A 52 3.10 23.08 -0.29
C HIS A 52 2.66 22.71 -1.71
N GLY A 53 3.38 23.13 -2.76
CA GLY A 53 2.89 23.04 -4.14
C GLY A 53 3.56 22.02 -5.05
N PHE A 54 4.85 21.69 -4.86
CA PHE A 54 5.54 20.79 -5.78
C PHE A 54 5.69 19.38 -5.19
N GLN A 55 4.55 18.69 -5.05
CA GLN A 55 4.60 17.25 -4.84
C GLN A 55 5.18 16.61 -6.10
N GLU A 56 6.38 16.03 -5.96
CA GLU A 56 7.00 15.28 -7.06
C GLU A 56 6.01 14.23 -7.57
N GLN A 57 5.57 14.39 -8.83
CA GLN A 57 4.63 13.45 -9.42
C GLN A 57 5.19 12.03 -9.38
N GLU A 58 4.33 11.05 -9.13
CA GLU A 58 4.75 9.65 -9.04
C GLU A 58 5.53 9.20 -10.28
N CYS A 59 5.18 9.72 -11.46
CA CYS A 59 5.87 9.43 -12.71
C CYS A 59 7.38 9.74 -12.62
N ARG A 60 7.72 10.91 -12.10
CA ARG A 60 9.11 11.37 -11.95
C ARG A 60 9.83 10.57 -10.88
N ARG A 61 9.19 10.37 -9.73
CA ARG A 61 9.73 9.59 -8.61
C ARG A 61 10.07 8.16 -9.03
N LEU A 62 9.25 7.55 -9.88
CA LEU A 62 9.40 6.17 -10.33
C LEU A 62 10.28 6.03 -11.59
N GLY A 63 10.41 7.10 -12.38
CA GLY A 63 11.06 7.05 -13.70
C GLY A 63 10.19 6.36 -14.76
N LEU A 64 8.87 6.37 -14.58
CA LEU A 64 7.88 5.72 -15.45
C LEU A 64 6.75 6.70 -15.76
N CYS A 65 6.26 6.76 -16.99
CA CYS A 65 5.12 7.60 -17.33
C CYS A 65 3.79 6.94 -16.90
N LEU A 66 3.19 7.41 -15.80
CA LEU A 66 1.88 6.94 -15.33
C LEU A 66 0.70 7.82 -15.81
N CYS A 67 0.99 8.92 -16.51
CA CYS A 67 -0.02 9.88 -16.94
C CYS A 67 -0.92 9.34 -18.05
N LYS A 68 -0.42 8.38 -18.84
CA LYS A 68 -1.13 7.79 -19.98
C LYS A 68 -1.11 6.27 -19.87
N PRO A 69 -2.19 5.56 -20.24
CA PRO A 69 -2.18 4.11 -20.36
C PRO A 69 -1.05 3.66 -21.31
N GLY A 70 -0.27 2.69 -20.89
CA GLY A 70 0.81 2.10 -21.68
C GLY A 70 1.72 1.21 -20.84
N PRO A 71 2.84 0.73 -21.42
CA PRO A 71 3.70 -0.25 -20.76
C PRO A 71 4.33 0.24 -19.45
N ASP A 72 4.51 1.56 -19.28
CA ASP A 72 4.97 2.18 -18.03
C ASP A 72 3.93 2.01 -16.91
N SER A 73 2.68 2.38 -17.19
CA SER A 73 1.59 2.26 -16.22
C SER A 73 1.28 0.79 -15.93
N ASP A 74 1.30 -0.07 -16.95
CA ASP A 74 1.00 -1.50 -16.81
C ASP A 74 2.02 -2.21 -15.93
N ALA A 75 3.32 -1.91 -16.12
CA ALA A 75 4.39 -2.42 -15.28
C ALA A 75 4.24 -1.98 -13.81
N TYR A 76 3.87 -0.72 -13.58
CA TYR A 76 3.61 -0.22 -12.23
C TYR A 76 2.39 -0.90 -11.59
N PHE A 77 1.30 -1.09 -12.34
CA PHE A 77 0.10 -1.76 -11.84
C PHE A 77 0.34 -3.25 -11.57
N MET A 78 1.11 -3.93 -12.41
CA MET A 78 1.52 -5.31 -12.17
C MET A 78 2.33 -5.41 -10.87
N HIS A 79 3.28 -4.50 -10.64
CA HIS A 79 4.02 -4.42 -9.37
C HIS A 79 3.08 -4.21 -8.17
N LYS A 80 2.17 -3.23 -8.25
CA LYS A 80 1.17 -3.00 -7.19
C LYS A 80 0.31 -4.23 -6.92
N LYS A 81 -0.08 -4.98 -7.96
CA LYS A 81 -0.87 -6.20 -7.82
C LYS A 81 -0.08 -7.35 -7.19
N ILE A 82 1.18 -7.55 -7.57
CA ILE A 82 2.10 -8.49 -6.88
C ILE A 82 2.19 -8.13 -5.40
N VAL A 83 2.49 -6.86 -5.09
CA VAL A 83 2.58 -6.39 -3.70
C VAL A 83 1.27 -6.64 -2.96
N MET A 84 0.12 -6.26 -3.51
CA MET A 84 -1.18 -6.45 -2.88
C MET A 84 -1.46 -7.93 -2.53
N LEU A 85 -1.20 -8.84 -3.48
CA LEU A 85 -1.48 -10.25 -3.31
C LEU A 85 -0.53 -10.93 -2.31
N TYR A 86 0.75 -10.54 -2.30
CA TYR A 86 1.75 -11.19 -1.44
C TYR A 86 2.04 -10.49 -0.11
N LYS A 87 1.65 -9.22 0.05
CA LYS A 87 1.94 -8.43 1.26
C LYS A 87 1.49 -9.14 2.54
N ASN A 88 0.35 -9.82 2.53
CA ASN A 88 -0.16 -10.53 3.71
C ASN A 88 0.75 -11.68 4.21
N PHE A 89 1.60 -12.24 3.35
CA PHE A 89 2.59 -13.25 3.74
C PHE A 89 3.84 -12.63 4.37
N PHE A 90 4.12 -11.35 4.07
CA PHE A 90 5.29 -10.62 4.53
C PHE A 90 5.01 -9.65 5.69
N VAL A 91 3.75 -9.32 5.97
CA VAL A 91 3.39 -8.41 7.07
C VAL A 91 3.54 -9.12 8.40
N VAL A 92 4.30 -8.49 9.31
CA VAL A 92 4.38 -8.92 10.71
C VAL A 92 3.05 -8.58 11.39
N LYS A 93 2.19 -9.59 11.59
CA LYS A 93 0.93 -9.42 12.32
C LYS A 93 1.25 -8.99 13.75
N ARG A 94 0.93 -7.74 14.09
CA ARG A 94 0.97 -7.27 15.48
C ARG A 94 -0.05 -8.10 16.26
N GLN A 95 0.42 -8.90 17.22
CA GLN A 95 -0.48 -9.59 18.15
C GLN A 95 -1.26 -8.51 18.89
N LYS A 96 -2.55 -8.41 18.56
CA LYS A 96 -3.46 -7.52 19.28
C LYS A 96 -3.53 -8.06 20.70
N ARG A 97 -3.06 -7.29 21.68
CA ARG A 97 -3.27 -7.63 23.09
C ARG A 97 -4.76 -7.89 23.28
N GLU A 98 -5.09 -9.08 23.77
CA GLU A 98 -6.47 -9.46 24.04
C GLU A 98 -7.09 -8.38 24.93
N THR A 99 -8.10 -7.73 24.38
CA THR A 99 -8.77 -6.59 24.98
C THR A 99 -9.61 -7.12 26.15
N GLY A 100 -9.01 -7.20 27.34
CA GLY A 100 -9.66 -7.77 28.52
C GLY A 100 -8.70 -8.11 29.65
N GLN A 101 -7.41 -8.35 29.37
CA GLN A 101 -6.43 -8.48 30.44
C GLN A 101 -6.06 -7.10 30.96
N ALA A 102 -6.55 -6.79 32.16
CA ALA A 102 -6.16 -5.62 32.92
C ALA A 102 -4.62 -5.55 32.97
N PRO A 103 -4.03 -4.35 32.80
CA PRO A 103 -2.59 -4.18 32.86
C PRO A 103 -2.12 -4.49 34.28
N GLN A 104 -1.80 -5.75 34.56
CA GLN A 104 -1.10 -6.11 35.78
C GLN A 104 0.29 -5.44 35.76
N ASP A 105 0.64 -4.82 36.88
CA ASP A 105 1.80 -3.95 37.15
C ASP A 105 3.18 -4.58 36.91
N GLN A 106 3.44 -5.14 35.72
CA GLN A 106 4.78 -5.58 35.32
C GLN A 106 5.51 -4.40 34.68
N ALA A 107 6.01 -3.51 35.54
CA ALA A 107 6.67 -2.25 35.19
C ALA A 107 8.02 -2.38 34.45
N THR A 108 8.50 -3.59 34.11
CA THR A 108 9.86 -3.74 33.51
C THR A 108 9.99 -4.79 32.41
N LYS A 109 8.94 -5.52 32.02
CA LYS A 109 9.08 -6.51 30.93
C LYS A 109 8.95 -5.83 29.56
N SER A 110 10.06 -5.84 28.82
CA SER A 110 10.16 -5.38 27.43
C SER A 110 8.98 -5.91 26.60
N LYS A 111 8.34 -5.03 25.83
CA LYS A 111 7.25 -5.43 24.92
C LYS A 111 7.73 -6.61 24.06
N PRO A 112 6.99 -7.73 23.99
CA PRO A 112 7.40 -8.86 23.17
C PRO A 112 7.58 -8.40 21.72
N LYS A 113 8.75 -8.67 21.14
CA LYS A 113 9.04 -8.38 19.72
C LYS A 113 8.03 -9.19 18.88
N ALA A 114 7.37 -8.54 17.93
CA ALA A 114 6.40 -9.21 17.08
C ALA A 114 7.09 -10.31 16.26
N LYS A 115 6.53 -11.53 16.28
CA LYS A 115 7.10 -12.68 15.56
C LYS A 115 6.95 -12.47 14.05
N LYS A 116 8.09 -12.41 13.34
CA LYS A 116 8.12 -12.33 11.86
C LYS A 116 7.67 -13.67 11.27
N THR A 117 7.00 -13.65 10.12
CA THR A 117 6.65 -14.88 9.37
C THR A 117 7.91 -15.46 8.73
N SER A 118 7.92 -16.76 8.41
CA SER A 118 9.04 -17.40 7.71
C SER A 118 9.32 -16.73 6.36
N SER A 119 8.28 -16.46 5.57
CA SER A 119 8.39 -15.74 4.28
C SER A 119 8.96 -14.33 4.44
N ARG A 120 8.67 -13.65 5.56
CA ARG A 120 9.24 -12.35 5.87
C ARG A 120 10.74 -12.43 6.16
N LEU A 121 11.17 -13.43 6.93
CA LEU A 121 12.58 -13.65 7.20
C LEU A 121 13.35 -13.97 5.92
N LEU A 122 12.81 -14.83 5.05
CA LEU A 122 13.43 -15.12 3.75
C LEU A 122 13.53 -13.88 2.84
N LEU A 123 12.51 -13.01 2.85
CA LEU A 123 12.54 -11.76 2.10
C LEU A 123 13.57 -10.76 2.67
N GLU A 124 13.72 -10.69 3.99
CA GLU A 124 14.72 -9.83 4.65
C GLU A 124 16.16 -10.31 4.42
N SER A 125 16.36 -11.62 4.41
CA SER A 125 17.67 -12.21 4.14
C SER A 125 18.06 -12.20 2.65
N GLY A 126 17.15 -11.83 1.75
CA GLY A 126 17.40 -11.84 0.30
C GLY A 126 17.38 -13.24 -0.33
N PHE A 127 16.65 -14.19 0.29
CA PHE A 127 16.58 -15.59 -0.14
C PHE A 127 15.38 -15.90 -1.05
N LEU A 128 14.68 -14.87 -1.54
CA LEU A 128 13.53 -15.04 -2.41
C LEU A 128 13.83 -14.63 -3.85
N VAL A 129 13.43 -15.51 -4.77
CA VAL A 129 13.43 -15.25 -6.21
C VAL A 129 11.99 -15.24 -6.69
N LEU A 130 11.55 -14.13 -7.28
CA LEU A 130 10.26 -14.01 -7.95
C LEU A 130 10.35 -14.69 -9.33
N SER A 131 9.41 -15.59 -9.62
CA SER A 131 9.21 -16.12 -10.97
C SER A 131 7.93 -15.56 -11.59
N LEU A 132 8.00 -15.19 -12.86
CA LEU A 132 6.84 -14.77 -13.66
C LEU A 132 6.69 -15.74 -14.82
N ARG A 133 5.56 -16.45 -14.86
CA ARG A 133 5.24 -17.45 -15.88
C ARG A 133 4.07 -16.95 -16.71
N ARG A 134 4.18 -17.08 -18.03
CA ARG A 134 3.06 -16.81 -18.94
C ARG A 134 2.00 -17.89 -18.72
N SER A 135 0.79 -17.48 -18.35
CA SER A 135 -0.32 -18.41 -18.16
C SER A 135 -0.85 -18.83 -19.52
N ALA A 136 -1.12 -20.14 -19.71
CA ALA A 136 -1.85 -20.60 -20.88
C ALA A 136 -3.25 -19.93 -20.91
N PRO A 137 -3.77 -19.57 -22.10
CA PRO A 137 -5.14 -19.08 -22.20
C PRO A 137 -6.09 -20.10 -21.58
N THR A 138 -6.96 -19.66 -20.66
CA THR A 138 -7.91 -20.57 -20.03
C THR A 138 -8.86 -21.10 -21.11
N PRO A 139 -9.05 -22.43 -21.26
CA PRO A 139 -9.87 -23.00 -22.33
C PRO A 139 -11.29 -22.43 -22.45
N GLN A 140 -11.85 -21.91 -21.34
CA GLN A 140 -13.16 -21.27 -21.30
C GLN A 140 -13.23 -19.94 -22.08
N GLU A 141 -12.12 -19.21 -22.26
CA GLU A 141 -12.13 -17.96 -23.06
C GLU A 141 -12.31 -18.24 -24.56
N HIS A 142 -11.97 -19.44 -25.05
CA HIS A 142 -12.22 -19.84 -26.44
C HIS A 142 -13.68 -20.22 -26.72
N GLN A 143 -14.54 -20.27 -25.69
CA GLN A 143 -15.97 -20.54 -25.86
C GLN A 143 -16.84 -19.28 -25.90
N GLN A 144 -16.25 -18.07 -25.81
CA GLN A 144 -16.99 -16.88 -26.22
C GLN A 144 -17.11 -16.88 -27.75
N PRO A 145 -18.34 -16.87 -28.31
CA PRO A 145 -18.54 -16.94 -29.75
C PRO A 145 -17.79 -15.78 -30.42
N ALA A 146 -16.92 -16.11 -31.37
CA ALA A 146 -16.10 -15.15 -32.12
C ALA A 146 -16.93 -14.03 -32.76
N GLU A 147 -18.24 -14.24 -32.93
CA GLU A 147 -19.20 -13.27 -33.47
C GLU A 147 -19.39 -12.04 -32.57
N ALA A 148 -19.27 -12.16 -31.24
CA ALA A 148 -19.48 -11.01 -30.32
C ALA A 148 -18.27 -10.05 -30.26
N LEU A 149 -17.06 -10.53 -30.57
CA LEU A 149 -15.83 -9.73 -30.48
C LEU A 149 -15.54 -8.93 -31.76
N VAL A 150 -16.02 -9.40 -32.92
CA VAL A 150 -15.87 -8.68 -34.20
C VAL A 150 -16.80 -7.46 -34.27
N GLU A 151 -18.02 -7.53 -33.73
CA GLU A 151 -18.94 -6.38 -33.70
C GLU A 151 -18.48 -5.27 -32.73
N THR A 152 -17.87 -5.64 -31.60
CA THR A 152 -17.40 -4.65 -30.61
C THR A 152 -16.09 -3.96 -31.04
N SER A 153 -15.24 -4.63 -31.82
CA SER A 153 -13.96 -4.08 -32.29
C SER A 153 -14.08 -3.19 -33.53
N LEU A 154 -15.11 -3.36 -34.37
CA LEU A 154 -15.32 -2.52 -35.56
C LEU A 154 -16.21 -1.30 -35.28
N ALA A 155 -17.08 -1.36 -34.27
CA ALA A 155 -17.99 -0.26 -33.95
C ALA A 155 -17.35 0.88 -33.13
N SER A 156 -16.17 0.68 -32.53
CA SER A 156 -15.53 1.67 -31.64
C SER A 156 -14.30 2.38 -32.21
N ILE A 157 -13.77 1.95 -33.35
CA ILE A 157 -12.67 2.65 -34.04
C ILE A 157 -13.30 3.72 -34.94
N GLY A 158 -13.44 4.93 -34.41
CA GLY A 158 -13.85 6.08 -35.20
C GLY A 158 -12.90 6.29 -36.39
N TRP A 159 -13.41 6.72 -37.53
CA TRP A 159 -12.64 6.98 -38.76
C TRP A 159 -11.42 7.91 -38.54
N SER A 160 -11.40 8.70 -37.46
CA SER A 160 -10.27 9.52 -37.04
C SER A 160 -9.04 8.71 -36.63
N GLU A 161 -9.19 7.56 -35.94
CA GLU A 161 -8.06 6.70 -35.56
C GLU A 161 -7.49 5.94 -36.75
N THR A 162 -8.34 5.49 -37.67
CA THR A 162 -7.91 4.86 -38.94
C THR A 162 -7.17 5.85 -39.84
N ALA A 163 -7.58 7.12 -39.85
CA ALA A 163 -6.89 8.18 -40.59
C ALA A 163 -5.53 8.56 -39.97
N MET A 164 -5.39 8.52 -38.64
CA MET A 164 -4.09 8.77 -37.98
C MET A 164 -3.12 7.59 -38.10
N ALA A 165 -3.61 6.35 -38.19
CA ALA A 165 -2.76 5.18 -38.43
C ALA A 165 -2.10 5.17 -39.83
N GLN A 166 -2.72 5.81 -40.83
CA GLN A 166 -2.16 5.94 -42.19
C GLN A 166 -1.39 7.24 -42.42
N ALA A 167 -1.51 8.23 -41.54
CA ALA A 167 -0.91 9.55 -41.70
C ALA A 167 0.40 9.75 -40.93
N VAL A 168 1.19 8.71 -40.70
CA VAL A 168 2.57 8.86 -40.20
C VAL A 168 3.50 9.10 -41.39
N PRO A 169 4.00 10.34 -41.61
CA PRO A 169 4.95 10.61 -42.68
C PRO A 169 6.29 9.96 -42.30
N SER A 170 6.87 9.20 -43.22
CA SER A 170 8.14 8.48 -43.09
C SER A 170 9.39 9.37 -42.97
N GLY A 171 9.30 10.56 -42.37
CA GLY A 171 10.37 11.54 -42.41
C GLY A 171 10.45 12.38 -41.15
N MET A 172 11.00 11.81 -40.09
CA MET A 172 11.84 12.48 -39.08
C MET A 172 12.14 11.49 -37.96
N SER A 173 13.07 10.58 -38.24
CA SER A 173 13.69 9.77 -37.20
C SER A 173 14.56 10.70 -36.34
N HIS A 174 14.07 11.02 -35.14
CA HIS A 174 14.99 11.27 -34.03
C HIS A 174 15.88 10.03 -33.93
N GLY A 175 17.20 10.27 -34.03
CA GLY A 175 18.20 9.22 -34.12
C GLY A 175 17.98 8.15 -33.04
N PRO A 176 18.28 6.88 -33.34
CA PRO A 176 18.20 5.80 -32.38
C PRO A 176 19.21 6.10 -31.27
N SER A 177 18.73 6.80 -30.22
CA SER A 177 19.30 6.65 -28.90
C SER A 177 19.39 5.14 -28.70
N GLN A 178 20.58 4.69 -28.32
CA GLN A 178 20.97 3.32 -28.04
C GLN A 178 20.05 2.71 -26.97
N ARG A 179 18.77 2.49 -27.31
CA ARG A 179 18.00 1.34 -26.87
C ARG A 179 18.83 0.20 -27.38
N ALA A 180 19.73 -0.24 -26.51
CA ALA A 180 20.43 -1.48 -26.62
C ALA A 180 19.45 -2.44 -27.25
N SER A 181 19.78 -2.84 -28.47
CA SER A 181 19.54 -4.16 -29.00
C SER A 181 20.18 -5.17 -28.03
N VAL A 182 19.72 -5.18 -26.76
CA VAL A 182 19.34 -6.41 -26.12
C VAL A 182 18.31 -6.96 -27.07
N GLU A 183 18.80 -7.68 -28.06
CA GLU A 183 18.23 -8.94 -28.43
C GLU A 183 16.76 -9.00 -28.03
N ALA A 184 15.89 -8.55 -28.94
CA ALA A 184 14.56 -9.11 -29.08
C ALA A 184 14.66 -10.60 -29.51
N ASN A 185 15.62 -11.31 -28.91
CA ASN A 185 15.71 -12.76 -28.84
C ASN A 185 14.35 -13.17 -28.33
N ALA A 186 13.70 -14.01 -29.13
CA ALA A 186 12.58 -14.86 -28.78
C ALA A 186 12.22 -14.69 -27.31
N PHE A 187 11.15 -13.94 -27.02
CA PHE A 187 10.52 -13.95 -25.70
C PHE A 187 10.37 -15.42 -25.32
N ALA A 188 11.35 -15.92 -24.56
CA ALA A 188 11.51 -17.35 -24.41
C ALA A 188 10.21 -17.81 -23.78
N GLU A 189 9.61 -18.88 -24.31
CA GLU A 189 8.36 -19.43 -23.79
C GLU A 189 8.45 -19.83 -22.29
N GLY A 190 9.65 -19.72 -21.70
CA GLY A 190 9.93 -19.99 -20.30
C GLY A 190 9.64 -18.84 -19.32
N PRO A 191 9.84 -19.12 -18.01
CA PRO A 191 9.63 -18.15 -16.95
C PRO A 191 10.72 -17.09 -16.91
N PHE A 192 10.36 -15.88 -16.46
CA PHE A 192 11.32 -14.89 -16.01
C PHE A 192 11.61 -15.08 -14.52
N PHE A 193 12.89 -15.02 -14.13
CA PHE A 193 13.32 -15.11 -12.75
C PHE A 193 13.99 -13.81 -12.30
N PHE A 194 13.64 -13.34 -11.10
CA PHE A 194 14.10 -12.09 -10.52
C PHE A 194 14.53 -12.31 -9.08
N HIS A 195 15.82 -12.21 -8.78
CA HIS A 195 16.28 -12.14 -7.40
C HIS A 195 15.79 -10.84 -6.77
N ILE A 196 15.20 -10.90 -5.57
CA ILE A 196 14.74 -9.73 -4.84
C ILE A 196 15.86 -9.24 -3.92
N GLY A 197 16.36 -8.04 -4.20
CA GLY A 197 17.36 -7.37 -3.38
C GLY A 197 16.72 -6.53 -2.28
N PHE A 198 16.91 -5.21 -2.36
CA PHE A 198 16.36 -4.27 -1.40
C PHE A 198 14.82 -4.20 -1.44
N VAL A 199 14.18 -4.14 -0.27
CA VAL A 199 12.73 -3.95 -0.13
C VAL A 199 12.44 -2.81 0.85
N ASN A 200 11.71 -1.80 0.39
CA ASN A 200 11.13 -0.79 1.28
C ASN A 200 9.87 -1.39 1.94
N TYR A 201 9.90 -1.75 3.21
CA TYR A 201 8.76 -2.41 3.85
C TYR A 201 7.59 -1.51 4.24
N THR A 202 7.71 -0.20 4.04
CA THR A 202 6.58 0.73 4.14
C THR A 202 5.75 0.70 2.86
N THR A 203 6.41 0.77 1.70
CA THR A 203 5.72 0.82 0.40
C THR A 203 5.64 -0.54 -0.31
N TYR A 204 6.46 -1.49 0.13
CA TYR A 204 6.78 -2.76 -0.53
C TYR A 204 7.33 -2.59 -1.94
N ASP A 205 7.99 -1.47 -2.23
CA ASP A 205 8.79 -1.33 -3.43
C ASP A 205 10.10 -2.07 -3.27
N PHE A 206 10.48 -2.85 -4.29
CA PHE A 206 11.70 -3.64 -4.24
C PHE A 206 12.52 -3.52 -5.52
N THR A 207 13.82 -3.77 -5.36
CA THR A 207 14.75 -3.92 -6.47
C THR A 207 14.89 -5.37 -6.86
N VAL A 208 15.11 -5.62 -8.14
CA VAL A 208 15.32 -6.95 -8.69
C VAL A 208 16.60 -7.03 -9.51
N LEU A 209 17.19 -8.23 -9.53
CA LEU A 209 18.24 -8.64 -10.45
C LEU A 209 17.68 -9.77 -11.35
N PRO A 210 17.56 -9.55 -12.67
CA PRO A 210 17.13 -10.61 -13.58
C PRO A 210 18.12 -11.77 -13.59
N LEU A 211 17.61 -12.99 -13.56
CA LEU A 211 18.37 -14.23 -13.60
C LEU A 211 17.98 -15.05 -14.83
N THR A 212 18.95 -15.74 -15.41
CA THR A 212 18.72 -16.64 -16.55
C THR A 212 18.48 -18.05 -16.04
N PRO A 213 17.40 -18.74 -16.47
CA PRO A 213 17.18 -20.12 -16.06
C PRO A 213 18.27 -21.04 -16.63
N GLY A 214 18.81 -21.91 -15.79
CA GLY A 214 19.70 -23.01 -16.13
C GLY A 214 19.02 -24.37 -15.99
N ASP A 215 19.82 -25.39 -15.71
CA ASP A 215 19.37 -26.77 -15.62
C ASP A 215 18.56 -27.03 -14.34
N THR A 216 17.72 -28.06 -14.40
CA THR A 216 16.96 -28.56 -13.25
C THR A 216 17.52 -29.93 -12.88
N HIS A 217 17.83 -30.13 -11.61
CA HIS A 217 18.41 -31.37 -11.10
C HIS A 217 17.76 -31.76 -9.76
N GLU A 218 18.04 -32.97 -9.28
CA GLU A 218 17.51 -33.47 -8.02
C GLU A 218 18.66 -33.82 -7.07
N GLU A 219 18.61 -33.26 -5.87
CA GLU A 219 19.60 -33.48 -4.82
C GLU A 219 18.90 -33.77 -3.50
N ALA A 220 19.26 -34.88 -2.85
CA ALA A 220 18.63 -35.34 -1.60
C ALA A 220 17.08 -35.39 -1.64
N GLY A 221 16.50 -35.74 -2.80
CA GLY A 221 15.05 -35.79 -3.02
C GLY A 221 14.38 -34.42 -3.19
N ARG A 222 15.15 -33.34 -3.29
CA ARG A 222 14.66 -31.99 -3.57
C ARG A 222 14.94 -31.64 -5.02
N LYS A 223 13.94 -31.05 -5.68
CA LYS A 223 14.07 -30.59 -7.06
C LYS A 223 14.62 -29.17 -7.07
N LEU A 224 15.87 -29.03 -7.47
CA LEU A 224 16.61 -27.78 -7.54
C LEU A 224 16.69 -27.28 -8.98
N ARG A 225 16.73 -25.95 -9.12
CA ARG A 225 16.90 -25.28 -10.41
C ARG A 225 18.07 -24.31 -10.32
N ASP A 226 18.95 -24.40 -11.30
CA ASP A 226 20.05 -23.47 -11.46
C ASP A 226 19.54 -22.17 -12.06
N LEU A 227 19.95 -21.05 -11.47
CA LEU A 227 19.72 -19.72 -11.99
C LEU A 227 21.07 -19.02 -12.16
N HIS A 228 21.34 -18.52 -13.35
CA HIS A 228 22.58 -17.85 -13.67
C HIS A 228 22.44 -16.34 -13.46
N VAL A 229 23.39 -15.79 -12.70
CA VAL A 229 23.58 -14.36 -12.52
C VAL A 229 24.25 -13.80 -13.79
N PRO A 230 23.75 -12.71 -14.38
CA PRO A 230 24.40 -12.12 -15.54
C PRO A 230 25.82 -11.65 -15.20
N GLN A 231 26.76 -11.79 -16.14
CA GLN A 231 28.17 -11.41 -15.94
C GLN A 231 28.34 -9.97 -15.45
N THR A 232 27.46 -9.06 -15.88
CA THR A 232 27.38 -7.68 -15.37
C THR A 232 26.02 -7.50 -14.68
N PRO A 233 25.93 -7.71 -13.36
CA PRO A 233 24.67 -7.62 -12.64
C PRO A 233 24.13 -6.20 -12.67
N ARG A 234 22.87 -6.07 -13.11
CA ARG A 234 22.15 -4.79 -13.17
C ARG A 234 20.91 -4.84 -12.30
N PHE A 235 20.98 -4.17 -11.15
CA PHE A 235 19.85 -3.99 -10.27
C PHE A 235 18.90 -2.93 -10.82
N MET A 236 17.61 -3.22 -10.81
CA MET A 236 16.56 -2.33 -11.28
C MET A 236 15.42 -2.28 -10.27
N ARG A 237 14.63 -1.22 -10.26
CA ARG A 237 13.34 -1.24 -9.56
C ARG A 237 12.42 -2.24 -10.26
N ALA A 238 11.62 -2.99 -9.52
CA ALA A 238 10.74 -4.02 -10.07
C ALA A 238 9.86 -3.53 -11.25
N PRO A 239 9.19 -2.36 -11.16
CA PRO A 239 8.45 -1.81 -12.31
C PRO A 239 9.29 -1.61 -13.58
N ASN A 240 10.56 -1.18 -13.44
CA ASN A 240 11.44 -0.97 -14.59
C ASN A 240 11.86 -2.30 -15.22
N ALA A 241 12.07 -3.33 -14.40
CA ALA A 241 12.36 -4.68 -14.87
C ALA A 241 11.14 -5.29 -15.59
N PHE A 242 9.95 -5.12 -15.01
CA PHE A 242 8.70 -5.59 -15.61
C PHE A 242 8.44 -4.92 -16.96
N ARG A 243 8.62 -3.61 -17.05
CA ARG A 243 8.53 -2.88 -18.33
C ARG A 243 9.49 -3.43 -19.40
N ALA A 244 10.68 -3.86 -18.99
CA ALA A 244 11.71 -4.31 -19.93
C ALA A 244 11.50 -5.75 -20.41
N CYS A 245 10.87 -6.60 -19.60
CA CYS A 245 10.82 -8.06 -19.85
C CYS A 245 9.43 -8.59 -20.18
N ILE A 246 8.36 -7.91 -19.77
CA ILE A 246 7.01 -8.48 -19.76
C ILE A 246 6.20 -8.00 -20.95
N ASP A 247 5.56 -8.96 -21.63
CA ASP A 247 4.49 -8.70 -22.58
C ASP A 247 3.16 -8.54 -21.84
N PHE A 248 2.69 -7.29 -21.71
CA PHE A 248 1.43 -6.97 -21.02
C PHE A 248 0.17 -7.37 -21.80
N ASP A 249 0.31 -7.86 -23.03
CA ASP A 249 -0.80 -8.42 -23.80
C ASP A 249 -1.02 -9.91 -23.49
N ALA A 250 -0.16 -10.53 -22.65
CA ALA A 250 -0.31 -11.90 -22.17
C ALA A 250 -0.82 -11.99 -20.72
N ARG A 251 -1.26 -13.18 -20.29
CA ARG A 251 -1.60 -13.47 -18.89
C ARG A 251 -0.35 -13.90 -18.13
N TRP A 252 -0.22 -13.46 -16.87
CA TRP A 252 0.95 -13.76 -16.05
C TRP A 252 0.57 -14.26 -14.67
N THR A 253 1.22 -15.35 -14.28
CA THR A 253 1.22 -15.91 -12.93
C THR A 253 2.56 -15.59 -12.26
N ALA A 254 2.52 -15.11 -11.03
CA ALA A 254 3.70 -14.95 -10.20
C ALA A 254 3.85 -16.16 -9.27
N GLY A 255 5.08 -16.57 -9.04
CA GLY A 255 5.49 -17.56 -8.05
C GLY A 255 6.75 -17.09 -7.33
N PHE A 256 7.12 -17.78 -6.26
CA PHE A 256 8.37 -17.50 -5.55
C PHE A 256 9.19 -18.78 -5.43
N HIS A 257 10.50 -18.63 -5.42
CA HIS A 257 11.43 -19.72 -5.15
C HIS A 257 12.34 -19.29 -4.01
N VAL A 258 12.79 -20.27 -3.23
CA VAL A 258 13.71 -20.04 -2.12
C VAL A 258 15.10 -20.44 -2.58
N ILE A 259 16.08 -19.56 -2.37
CA ILE A 259 17.48 -19.89 -2.61
C ILE A 259 17.86 -21.04 -1.68
N PHE A 260 18.35 -22.12 -2.27
CA PHE A 260 18.87 -23.24 -1.52
C PHE A 260 20.19 -22.82 -0.87
N ALA A 261 20.24 -22.88 0.45
CA ALA A 261 21.48 -22.80 1.20
C ALA A 261 21.48 -23.96 2.18
N ASP A 262 22.46 -24.82 2.01
CA ASP A 262 22.85 -25.81 2.99
C ASP A 262 23.99 -25.26 3.85
N ASP A 263 24.13 -25.78 5.07
CA ASP A 263 25.26 -25.45 5.93
C ASP A 263 26.54 -26.19 5.50
N SER A 264 26.56 -26.77 4.30
CA SER A 264 27.72 -27.49 3.81
C SER A 264 28.82 -26.48 3.47
N PRO A 265 30.07 -26.72 3.94
CA PRO A 265 31.17 -25.85 3.60
C PRO A 265 31.47 -25.97 2.10
N GLN A 266 31.09 -24.97 1.32
CA GLN A 266 31.44 -24.94 -0.10
C GLN A 266 32.93 -24.67 -0.27
N THR A 267 33.61 -25.50 -1.06
CA THR A 267 34.98 -25.19 -1.45
C THR A 267 34.98 -24.14 -2.56
N VAL A 268 36.05 -23.35 -2.64
CA VAL A 268 36.21 -22.30 -3.68
C VAL A 268 36.07 -22.86 -5.12
N TRP A 269 36.27 -24.17 -5.29
CA TRP A 269 36.17 -24.86 -6.57
C TRP A 269 34.74 -25.30 -6.92
N ASP A 270 33.88 -25.49 -5.90
CA ASP A 270 32.48 -25.88 -6.07
C ASP A 270 31.58 -24.67 -6.34
N THR A 271 32.02 -23.47 -5.93
CA THR A 271 31.33 -22.22 -6.25
C THR A 271 31.57 -21.87 -7.72
N VAL A 272 30.69 -22.36 -8.60
CA VAL A 272 30.60 -21.82 -9.97
C VAL A 272 30.18 -20.35 -9.83
N ALA A 273 31.12 -19.44 -10.15
CA ALA A 273 30.84 -18.01 -10.14
C ALA A 273 29.57 -17.73 -10.95
N ASN A 274 28.65 -16.97 -10.36
CA ASN A 274 27.38 -16.55 -10.98
C ASN A 274 26.30 -17.64 -11.14
N LYS A 275 26.27 -18.66 -10.29
CA LYS A 275 25.15 -19.61 -10.19
C LYS A 275 24.47 -19.50 -8.83
N VAL A 276 23.15 -19.57 -8.81
CA VAL A 276 22.31 -19.66 -7.61
C VAL A 276 21.35 -20.82 -7.79
N GLU A 277 21.27 -21.71 -6.82
CA GLU A 277 20.32 -22.82 -6.82
C GLU A 277 19.07 -22.43 -6.06
N VAL A 278 17.91 -22.74 -6.61
CA VAL A 278 16.62 -22.48 -5.97
C VAL A 278 15.78 -23.75 -5.90
N GLU A 279 15.04 -23.89 -4.82
CA GLU A 279 14.07 -24.97 -4.68
C GLU A 279 12.83 -24.68 -5.55
N GLU A 280 12.39 -25.67 -6.35
CA GLU A 280 11.23 -25.47 -7.23
C GLU A 280 9.92 -25.34 -6.42
N GLN A 281 9.87 -25.96 -5.24
CA GLN A 281 8.71 -25.87 -4.35
C GLN A 281 8.71 -24.55 -3.56
N SER A 282 7.73 -23.72 -3.84
CA SER A 282 7.50 -22.46 -3.13
C SER A 282 6.74 -22.67 -1.82
N ILE A 283 7.12 -21.93 -0.78
CA ILE A 283 6.27 -21.77 0.42
C ILE A 283 5.08 -20.81 0.20
N LEU A 284 5.13 -20.01 -0.88
CA LEU A 284 4.11 -19.03 -1.25
C LEU A 284 3.28 -19.56 -2.42
N PRO A 285 1.95 -19.32 -2.44
CA PRO A 285 1.11 -19.77 -3.54
C PRO A 285 1.47 -19.05 -4.85
N GLU A 286 1.32 -19.75 -5.97
CA GLU A 286 1.32 -19.11 -7.28
C GLU A 286 0.00 -18.34 -7.47
N VAL A 287 0.06 -17.09 -7.92
CA VAL A 287 -1.13 -16.24 -8.10
C VAL A 287 -1.12 -15.52 -9.43
N GLU A 288 -2.30 -15.36 -10.04
CA GLU A 288 -2.43 -14.61 -11.29
C GLU A 288 -2.31 -13.10 -11.04
N VAL A 289 -1.24 -12.51 -11.54
CA VAL A 289 -0.90 -11.11 -11.31
C VAL A 289 -1.29 -10.21 -12.48
N TRP A 290 -1.50 -10.74 -13.69
CA TRP A 290 -1.89 -9.93 -14.84
C TRP A 290 -2.83 -10.69 -15.79
N LYS A 291 -3.80 -9.97 -16.37
CA LYS A 291 -4.76 -10.49 -17.36
C LYS A 291 -4.58 -9.73 -18.68
N ALA A 292 -4.49 -10.47 -19.78
CA ALA A 292 -4.43 -9.92 -21.13
C ALA A 292 -5.66 -9.05 -21.47
N GLY A 293 -5.49 -8.05 -22.33
CA GLY A 293 -6.58 -7.44 -23.11
C GLY A 293 -7.51 -6.45 -22.39
N LYS A 294 -7.49 -6.34 -21.06
CA LYS A 294 -8.24 -5.29 -20.34
C LYS A 294 -7.34 -4.08 -20.06
N ARG A 295 -6.83 -3.43 -21.12
CA ARG A 295 -6.24 -2.10 -20.93
C ARG A 295 -7.35 -1.22 -20.37
N ARG A 296 -7.13 -0.72 -19.16
CA ARG A 296 -8.03 0.24 -18.54
C ARG A 296 -8.01 1.49 -19.41
N VAL A 297 -8.96 1.58 -20.34
CA VAL A 297 -9.38 2.88 -20.85
C VAL A 297 -9.86 3.60 -19.62
N LYS A 298 -9.08 4.60 -19.18
CA LYS A 298 -9.43 5.43 -18.04
C LYS A 298 -10.65 6.22 -18.50
N GLY A 299 -11.83 5.60 -18.40
CA GLY A 299 -13.10 6.22 -18.70
C GLY A 299 -13.19 7.45 -17.83
N SER A 300 -13.19 8.60 -18.49
CA SER A 300 -13.58 9.91 -17.99
C SER A 300 -15.07 9.90 -17.62
N ALA A 301 -15.48 8.97 -16.76
CA ALA A 301 -16.82 8.93 -16.19
C ALA A 301 -16.91 9.94 -15.05
N ASP A 302 -16.67 11.23 -15.35
CA ASP A 302 -17.20 12.34 -14.55
C ASP A 302 -17.10 13.73 -15.23
N ASP A 303 -17.16 13.81 -16.57
CA ASP A 303 -17.52 15.08 -17.21
C ASP A 303 -19.04 15.11 -17.40
N GLY A 304 -19.70 15.69 -16.40
CA GLY A 304 -21.15 15.92 -16.39
C GLY A 304 -21.60 16.75 -17.59
N ALA A 305 -22.16 16.07 -18.58
CA ALA A 305 -23.10 16.69 -19.52
C ALA A 305 -24.38 17.03 -18.74
N GLY A 306 -24.55 18.30 -18.39
CA GLY A 306 -25.79 18.81 -17.81
C GLY A 306 -26.98 18.57 -18.76
N PRO A 307 -28.20 18.37 -18.23
CA PRO A 307 -29.37 18.19 -19.06
C PRO A 307 -29.73 19.52 -19.73
N GLU A 308 -29.54 19.57 -21.04
CA GLU A 308 -30.11 20.62 -21.90
C GLU A 308 -31.64 20.50 -21.83
N ALA A 309 -32.28 21.55 -21.32
CA ALA A 309 -33.72 21.62 -21.17
C ALA A 309 -34.37 21.62 -22.57
N THR A 310 -35.09 20.54 -22.89
CA THR A 310 -36.00 20.52 -24.05
C THR A 310 -37.42 20.78 -23.57
N GLU A 311 -38.02 21.86 -24.08
CA GLU A 311 -39.42 22.23 -23.86
C GLU A 311 -40.39 21.14 -24.37
N PRO A 312 -41.57 20.96 -23.77
CA PRO A 312 -42.58 20.06 -24.28
C PRO A 312 -43.47 20.80 -25.30
N GLU A 313 -43.38 20.42 -26.57
CA GLU A 313 -44.39 20.78 -27.57
C GLU A 313 -45.38 19.61 -27.76
N ALA A 314 -46.66 19.98 -27.85
CA ALA A 314 -47.80 19.11 -27.74
C ALA A 314 -48.16 18.40 -29.07
N ALA A 315 -48.70 17.19 -28.89
CA ALA A 315 -49.74 16.54 -29.69
C ALA A 315 -49.48 16.24 -31.18
N ALA A 316 -49.39 14.94 -31.50
CA ALA A 316 -50.20 14.36 -32.56
C ALA A 316 -50.43 12.85 -32.33
N VAL A 317 -51.71 12.49 -32.42
CA VAL A 317 -52.28 11.16 -32.41
C VAL A 317 -51.90 10.42 -33.69
N THR A 318 -51.37 9.20 -33.58
CA THR A 318 -51.68 8.13 -34.56
C THR A 318 -51.65 6.76 -33.89
N ASP A 319 -52.80 6.12 -34.08
CA ASP A 319 -53.22 4.75 -33.86
C ASP A 319 -52.43 3.75 -34.72
N GLY A 320 -52.19 2.53 -34.22
CA GLY A 320 -51.53 1.47 -34.99
C GLY A 320 -50.83 0.41 -34.13
N GLY A 321 -51.52 -0.70 -33.89
CA GLY A 321 -51.08 -1.81 -33.05
C GLY A 321 -49.94 -2.67 -33.62
N GLY A 322 -49.39 -3.49 -32.73
CA GLY A 322 -48.38 -4.50 -33.01
C GLY A 322 -47.81 -5.07 -31.72
N GLU A 323 -48.52 -6.02 -31.10
CA GLU A 323 -47.99 -6.86 -30.03
C GLU A 323 -46.87 -7.76 -30.60
N GLN A 324 -45.63 -7.53 -30.13
CA GLN A 324 -44.60 -8.56 -30.03
C GLN A 324 -44.04 -8.53 -28.61
N PRO A 325 -43.89 -9.68 -27.95
CA PRO A 325 -43.21 -9.74 -26.66
C PRO A 325 -41.69 -9.73 -26.90
N ASP A 326 -41.06 -8.60 -26.59
CA ASP A 326 -39.61 -8.54 -26.44
C ASP A 326 -39.20 -9.34 -25.20
N VAL A 327 -38.40 -10.37 -25.45
CA VAL A 327 -37.69 -11.14 -24.43
C VAL A 327 -36.56 -10.24 -23.91
N GLU A 328 -36.74 -9.70 -22.70
CA GLU A 328 -35.65 -9.08 -21.95
C GLU A 328 -34.53 -10.12 -21.75
N PRO A 329 -33.29 -9.87 -22.22
CA PRO A 329 -32.17 -10.67 -21.76
C PRO A 329 -31.91 -10.31 -20.29
N GLU A 330 -32.04 -11.30 -19.42
CA GLU A 330 -31.64 -11.24 -18.03
C GLU A 330 -30.23 -10.64 -17.92
N ARG A 331 -30.15 -9.37 -17.48
CA ARG A 331 -28.91 -8.80 -16.96
C ARG A 331 -28.63 -9.49 -15.64
N GLU A 332 -27.75 -10.48 -15.65
CA GLU A 332 -27.12 -10.99 -14.44
C GLU A 332 -26.46 -9.82 -13.70
N PRO A 333 -26.90 -9.49 -12.48
CA PRO A 333 -26.20 -8.53 -11.65
C PRO A 333 -24.96 -9.25 -11.10
N TRP A 334 -23.83 -9.03 -11.77
CA TRP A 334 -22.54 -9.29 -11.16
C TRP A 334 -22.42 -8.38 -9.94
N HIS A 335 -22.72 -8.94 -8.77
CA HIS A 335 -22.30 -8.40 -7.50
C HIS A 335 -20.79 -8.21 -7.59
N ALA A 336 -20.37 -6.96 -7.74
CA ALA A 336 -19.07 -6.54 -7.28
C ALA A 336 -19.04 -6.95 -5.80
N GLU A 337 -18.32 -8.03 -5.49
CA GLU A 337 -17.84 -8.22 -4.14
C GLU A 337 -17.03 -6.98 -3.83
N ASP A 338 -17.69 -6.11 -3.07
CA ASP A 338 -17.18 -4.96 -2.35
C ASP A 338 -15.93 -5.44 -1.62
N ALA A 339 -14.80 -5.32 -2.33
CA ALA A 339 -13.49 -5.58 -1.81
C ALA A 339 -13.28 -4.49 -0.78
N GLY A 340 -13.62 -4.83 0.47
CA GLY A 340 -13.68 -3.91 1.58
C GLY A 340 -12.54 -2.92 1.51
N GLU A 341 -12.89 -1.67 1.21
CA GLU A 341 -12.03 -0.52 1.33
C GLU A 341 -11.71 -0.37 2.83
N ASP A 342 -10.74 -1.15 3.28
CA ASP A 342 -10.08 -0.96 4.56
C ASP A 342 -9.50 0.45 4.53
N ASN A 343 -10.21 1.37 5.19
CA ASN A 343 -9.82 2.75 5.53
C ASN A 343 -8.29 2.87 5.64
N ALA A 344 -7.65 3.29 4.55
CA ALA A 344 -6.23 3.60 4.49
C ALA A 344 -5.93 5.05 4.95
N ASP A 345 -6.95 5.83 5.31
CA ASP A 345 -6.83 7.26 5.61
C ASP A 345 -6.45 7.57 7.07
N ASN A 346 -5.62 6.72 7.69
CA ASN A 346 -4.96 7.09 8.95
C ASN A 346 -3.51 6.60 9.03
N VAL A 347 -2.84 6.47 7.88
CA VAL A 347 -1.40 6.18 7.78
C VAL A 347 -0.63 7.44 7.38
N GLU A 348 -0.90 8.57 8.04
CA GLU A 348 0.00 9.71 7.95
C GLU A 348 1.15 9.58 8.96
N ASN A 349 2.31 9.22 8.41
CA ASN A 349 3.65 9.64 8.86
C ASN A 349 4.33 8.92 10.05
N ASP A 350 4.28 7.59 10.12
CA ASP A 350 5.34 6.78 10.77
C ASP A 350 6.44 6.43 9.74
N ARG A 351 7.18 7.44 9.28
CA ARG A 351 8.51 7.24 8.66
C ARG A 351 9.50 6.91 9.78
N HIS A 352 9.61 5.63 10.12
CA HIS A 352 10.72 5.12 10.92
C HIS A 352 11.88 4.77 9.99
N SER A 353 12.94 5.58 10.08
CA SER A 353 14.29 5.15 9.73
C SER A 353 14.64 3.96 10.64
N ASN A 354 14.54 2.74 10.12
CA ASN A 354 15.26 1.61 10.68
C ASN A 354 16.74 1.86 10.36
N THR A 355 17.49 2.41 11.32
CA THR A 355 18.94 2.36 11.27
C THR A 355 19.35 0.91 11.45
N ASP A 356 19.83 0.29 10.38
CA ASP A 356 20.29 -1.11 10.25
C ASP A 356 21.51 -1.48 11.13
N SER A 357 21.85 -0.65 12.13
CA SER A 357 22.99 -0.87 13.02
C SER A 357 22.73 -1.91 14.12
N ASP A 358 21.48 -2.12 14.52
CA ASP A 358 21.13 -3.04 15.64
C ASP A 358 20.74 -4.45 15.15
N HIS A 359 20.80 -4.72 13.84
CA HIS A 359 20.36 -5.97 13.24
C HIS A 359 21.46 -7.02 13.07
N SER A 360 22.74 -6.62 12.96
CA SER A 360 23.86 -7.56 12.97
C SER A 360 24.03 -8.21 14.35
N GLU A 361 24.00 -7.44 15.44
CA GLU A 361 24.16 -7.97 16.80
C GLU A 361 23.03 -8.94 17.20
N ALA A 362 21.80 -8.70 16.74
CA ALA A 362 20.67 -9.58 17.04
C ALA A 362 20.72 -10.91 16.27
N LEU A 363 21.31 -10.91 15.07
CA LEU A 363 21.53 -12.12 14.27
C LEU A 363 22.75 -12.90 14.81
N GLU A 364 23.80 -12.19 15.19
CA GLU A 364 25.02 -12.74 15.79
C GLU A 364 24.71 -13.40 17.15
N MET A 365 23.93 -12.76 18.02
CA MET A 365 23.44 -13.36 19.27
C MET A 365 22.56 -14.61 19.05
N ALA A 366 21.76 -14.64 17.97
CA ALA A 366 20.89 -15.79 17.67
C ALA A 366 21.70 -16.98 17.15
N LEU A 367 22.74 -16.74 16.34
CA LEU A 367 23.69 -17.75 15.89
C LEU A 367 24.57 -18.26 17.03
N GLU A 368 24.99 -17.38 17.94
CA GLU A 368 25.80 -17.74 19.11
C GLU A 368 24.98 -18.54 20.15
N GLN A 369 23.69 -18.25 20.32
CA GLN A 369 22.78 -19.11 21.09
C GLN A 369 22.60 -20.49 20.47
N LEU A 370 22.49 -20.58 19.14
CA LEU A 370 22.40 -21.88 18.45
C LEU A 370 23.70 -22.70 18.61
N ALA A 371 24.86 -22.03 18.64
CA ALA A 371 26.16 -22.67 18.86
C ALA A 371 26.35 -23.17 20.31
N GLN A 372 25.74 -22.49 21.30
CA GLN A 372 25.78 -22.90 22.71
C GLN A 372 24.81 -24.04 23.06
N GLU A 373 23.78 -24.28 22.25
CA GLU A 373 22.85 -25.40 22.44
C GLU A 373 23.38 -26.75 21.89
N LEU A 374 24.57 -26.76 21.27
CA LEU A 374 25.29 -27.99 20.93
C LEU A 374 26.03 -28.54 22.16
N PRO A 375 25.87 -29.84 22.51
CA PRO A 375 26.42 -30.40 23.74
C PRO A 375 27.95 -30.38 23.75
N ALA A 376 28.51 -29.71 24.77
CA ALA A 376 29.93 -29.50 25.01
C ALA A 376 30.66 -30.73 25.57
N ASP A 377 30.44 -31.93 25.02
CA ASP A 377 31.16 -33.14 25.43
C ASP A 377 32.17 -33.58 24.36
N ALA A 378 33.29 -32.86 24.32
CA ALA A 378 34.57 -33.38 23.86
C ALA A 378 35.71 -32.54 24.46
N ALA A 379 36.03 -32.81 25.73
CA ALA A 379 37.27 -32.32 26.31
C ALA A 379 38.48 -32.91 25.53
N PRO A 380 39.55 -32.12 25.29
CA PRO A 380 40.73 -32.64 24.58
C PRO A 380 41.55 -33.52 25.53
N PRO A 381 41.90 -34.77 25.17
CA PRO A 381 42.85 -35.53 25.95
C PRO A 381 44.27 -35.14 25.56
N ASP A 382 45.01 -34.66 26.55
CA ASP A 382 46.44 -34.45 26.50
C ASP A 382 47.17 -35.76 26.89
N SER A 383 48.33 -35.99 26.26
CA SER A 383 49.37 -36.97 26.61
C SER A 383 49.12 -38.49 26.46
N LYS A 384 49.79 -39.04 25.44
CA LYS A 384 50.60 -40.30 25.44
C LYS A 384 49.98 -41.56 26.07
N GLN A 385 49.41 -42.43 25.24
CA GLN A 385 49.60 -43.89 25.34
C GLN A 385 49.12 -44.59 24.06
N ALA A 386 49.80 -45.68 23.72
CA ALA A 386 49.64 -46.44 22.48
C ALA A 386 48.47 -47.44 22.55
N ALA A 387 47.65 -47.47 21.49
CA ALA A 387 46.66 -48.49 21.05
C ALA A 387 45.49 -48.80 22.03
N PRO A 388 44.29 -49.26 21.58
CA PRO A 388 43.97 -49.94 20.31
C PRO A 388 42.79 -49.34 19.50
N ALA A 389 42.61 -49.84 18.28
CA ALA A 389 41.55 -49.47 17.35
C ALA A 389 40.14 -49.76 17.91
N HIS A 390 39.35 -48.70 18.15
CA HIS A 390 37.91 -48.81 18.37
C HIS A 390 37.15 -48.55 17.06
N ARG A 391 36.37 -49.56 16.65
CA ARG A 391 35.36 -49.49 15.58
C ARG A 391 34.42 -48.31 15.84
N GLY A 392 34.35 -47.39 14.89
CA GLY A 392 33.23 -46.46 14.79
C GLY A 392 31.96 -47.24 14.49
N THR A 393 30.92 -47.01 15.28
CA THR A 393 29.55 -47.44 14.99
C THR A 393 29.13 -46.84 13.65
N SER A 394 28.60 -47.66 12.74
CA SER A 394 28.28 -47.23 11.38
C SER A 394 27.18 -46.17 11.40
N ILE A 395 27.11 -45.35 10.36
CA ILE A 395 26.09 -44.31 10.19
C ILE A 395 24.67 -44.92 10.31
N GLU A 396 24.50 -46.18 9.90
CA GLU A 396 23.25 -46.93 10.00
C GLU A 396 22.81 -47.18 11.45
N GLU A 397 23.75 -47.43 12.39
CA GLU A 397 23.41 -47.58 13.81
C GLU A 397 22.95 -46.24 14.42
N ARG A 398 23.46 -45.11 13.90
CA ARG A 398 23.02 -43.77 14.30
C ARG A 398 21.64 -43.43 13.76
N GLU A 399 21.32 -43.82 12.53
CA GLU A 399 19.99 -43.66 11.94
C GLU A 399 18.94 -44.54 12.63
N GLN A 400 19.28 -45.80 12.93
CA GLN A 400 18.40 -46.69 13.69
C GLN A 400 18.10 -46.17 15.10
N ALA A 401 19.10 -45.60 15.79
CA ALA A 401 18.89 -44.99 17.10
C ALA A 401 18.00 -43.74 17.04
N LEU A 402 18.03 -42.98 15.94
CA LEU A 402 17.18 -41.81 15.72
C LEU A 402 15.73 -42.22 15.41
N LEU A 403 15.54 -43.23 14.57
CA LEU A 403 14.21 -43.78 14.25
C LEU A 403 13.53 -44.39 15.48
N SER A 404 14.25 -45.17 16.29
CA SER A 404 13.68 -45.72 17.54
C SER A 404 13.31 -44.63 18.56
N ARG A 405 14.00 -43.48 18.57
CA ARG A 405 13.64 -42.33 19.41
C ARG A 405 12.39 -41.60 18.92
N LEU A 406 12.17 -41.55 17.61
CA LEU A 406 10.96 -40.94 17.04
C LEU A 406 9.74 -41.83 17.25
N GLU A 407 9.89 -43.16 17.13
CA GLU A 407 8.82 -44.12 17.44
C GLU A 407 8.42 -44.10 18.92
N ALA A 408 9.39 -44.01 19.84
CA ALA A 408 9.12 -43.89 21.27
C ALA A 408 8.34 -42.61 21.61
N ARG A 409 8.55 -41.53 20.85
CA ARG A 409 7.87 -40.24 21.06
C ARG A 409 6.46 -40.21 20.46
N ALA A 410 6.19 -41.01 19.43
CA ALA A 410 4.85 -41.19 18.87
C ALA A 410 3.94 -42.01 19.82
N ALA A 411 4.52 -42.89 20.62
CA ALA A 411 3.81 -43.72 21.59
C ALA A 411 3.32 -42.94 22.85
N GLU A 412 3.81 -41.72 23.09
CA GLU A 412 3.47 -40.91 24.28
C GLU A 412 2.38 -39.86 24.03
N THR A 413 1.42 -40.12 23.13
CA THR A 413 0.25 -39.25 22.97
C THR A 413 -0.82 -39.64 24.00
N PRO A 414 -1.18 -38.78 24.97
CA PRO A 414 -2.24 -39.11 25.93
C PRO A 414 -3.61 -39.06 25.27
N ALA A 415 -4.41 -40.09 25.54
CA ALA A 415 -5.78 -40.25 25.07
C ALA A 415 -6.65 -39.05 25.50
N ALA A 416 -7.27 -38.39 24.51
CA ALA A 416 -8.22 -37.32 24.73
C ALA A 416 -9.57 -37.90 25.16
N ASP A 417 -10.03 -37.43 26.32
CA ASP A 417 -11.35 -37.69 26.89
C ASP A 417 -12.47 -37.21 25.96
N SER A 418 -13.47 -38.09 25.82
CA SER A 418 -14.72 -37.90 25.11
C SER A 418 -15.62 -36.84 25.74
N VAL A 419 -16.18 -35.93 24.93
CA VAL A 419 -17.28 -35.02 25.30
C VAL A 419 -18.48 -35.28 24.37
N PRO A 420 -19.73 -35.24 24.88
CA PRO A 420 -20.91 -35.84 24.24
C PRO A 420 -21.50 -35.00 23.11
N GLN A 421 -22.14 -35.68 22.16
CA GLN A 421 -23.03 -35.14 21.15
C GLN A 421 -24.37 -34.72 21.78
N ASP A 422 -24.89 -33.57 21.37
CA ASP A 422 -26.33 -33.26 21.37
C ASP A 422 -26.67 -32.34 20.17
N ASP A 423 -27.49 -32.88 19.28
CA ASP A 423 -28.61 -32.36 18.48
C ASP A 423 -28.64 -30.91 17.91
N GLU A 424 -28.50 -30.88 16.57
CA GLU A 424 -29.44 -30.36 15.56
C GLU A 424 -30.56 -29.36 15.96
N ALA A 425 -30.42 -28.09 15.54
CA ALA A 425 -31.52 -27.28 15.01
C ALA A 425 -31.02 -26.05 14.22
N ALA A 426 -31.48 -25.93 12.97
CA ALA A 426 -31.18 -24.86 12.03
C ALA A 426 -31.79 -23.50 12.45
N VAL A 427 -30.98 -22.43 12.46
CA VAL A 427 -31.47 -21.04 12.46
C VAL A 427 -30.55 -20.15 11.59
N ALA A 428 -31.20 -19.41 10.69
CA ALA A 428 -30.63 -18.51 9.71
C ALA A 428 -29.63 -17.47 10.26
N THR A 429 -28.44 -17.43 9.69
CA THR A 429 -27.40 -16.42 9.97
C THR A 429 -27.65 -15.16 9.14
N SER A 430 -28.30 -14.18 9.77
CA SER A 430 -28.19 -12.78 9.36
C SER A 430 -26.77 -12.26 9.65
N ARG A 431 -26.21 -11.46 8.74
CA ARG A 431 -24.92 -10.78 8.87
C ARG A 431 -24.93 -9.88 10.12
N ALA A 432 -24.45 -10.41 11.24
CA ALA A 432 -24.24 -9.64 12.46
C ALA A 432 -22.99 -8.76 12.29
N GLY A 433 -23.20 -7.47 12.05
CA GLY A 433 -22.14 -6.46 12.15
C GLY A 433 -21.44 -6.57 13.51
N ARG A 434 -20.11 -6.38 13.51
CA ARG A 434 -19.28 -6.35 14.74
C ARG A 434 -20.00 -5.52 15.81
N LYS A 435 -20.45 -6.16 16.88
CA LYS A 435 -21.00 -5.47 18.06
C LYS A 435 -19.91 -4.53 18.59
N LYS A 436 -20.11 -3.22 18.37
CA LYS A 436 -19.26 -2.18 18.96
C LYS A 436 -19.25 -2.40 20.47
N THR A 437 -18.07 -2.58 21.05
CA THR A 437 -17.88 -2.72 22.49
C THR A 437 -18.45 -1.47 23.16
N GLY A 438 -19.52 -1.62 23.96
CA GLY A 438 -20.37 -0.55 24.52
C GLY A 438 -19.71 0.40 25.53
N THR A 439 -18.53 0.93 25.19
CA THR A 439 -17.77 1.92 25.96
C THR A 439 -17.68 3.27 25.26
N GLU A 440 -18.29 3.39 24.08
CA GLU A 440 -18.37 4.65 23.32
C GLU A 440 -19.34 5.62 24.00
N ILE A 441 -18.89 6.85 24.26
CA ILE A 441 -19.73 7.93 24.77
C ILE A 441 -20.13 8.80 23.58
N ILE A 442 -21.41 8.80 23.24
CA ILE A 442 -21.98 9.59 22.15
C ILE A 442 -22.73 10.78 22.74
N VAL A 443 -22.34 11.99 22.35
CA VAL A 443 -23.00 13.24 22.75
C VAL A 443 -23.56 13.93 21.49
N PRO A 444 -24.89 14.09 21.37
CA PRO A 444 -25.48 14.84 20.25
C PRO A 444 -25.14 16.33 20.39
N VAL A 445 -24.70 16.95 19.31
CA VAL A 445 -24.33 18.37 19.24
C VAL A 445 -25.42 19.13 18.48
N GLY A 446 -26.60 19.21 19.10
CA GLY A 446 -27.78 19.82 18.48
C GLY A 446 -28.17 19.16 17.15
N HIS A 447 -28.40 19.98 16.12
CA HIS A 447 -28.72 19.52 14.75
C HIS A 447 -27.47 19.38 13.85
N TYR A 448 -26.29 19.72 14.36
CA TYR A 448 -25.05 19.70 13.60
C TYR A 448 -24.47 18.29 13.44
N GLY A 449 -24.60 17.45 14.47
CA GLY A 449 -24.04 16.12 14.42
C GLY A 449 -23.89 15.50 15.79
N GLU A 450 -22.88 14.65 15.91
CA GLU A 450 -22.57 13.95 17.15
C GLU A 450 -21.08 13.94 17.41
N LEU A 451 -20.72 13.94 18.69
CA LEU A 451 -19.34 13.76 19.14
C LEU A 451 -19.23 12.37 19.79
N HIS A 452 -18.40 11.52 19.19
CA HIS A 452 -18.16 10.13 19.60
C HIS A 452 -16.81 10.06 20.31
N TYR A 453 -16.81 9.78 21.61
CA TYR A 453 -15.59 9.61 22.38
C TYR A 453 -15.34 8.13 22.69
N TYR A 454 -14.11 7.70 22.45
CA TYR A 454 -13.63 6.34 22.62
C TYR A 454 -12.62 6.30 23.78
N PRO A 455 -13.02 5.86 24.99
CA PRO A 455 -12.17 5.89 26.17
C PRO A 455 -10.89 5.04 26.05
N LEU A 456 -10.95 3.93 25.29
CA LEU A 456 -9.85 2.97 25.19
C LEU A 456 -8.61 3.53 24.47
N ASN A 457 -8.82 4.30 23.39
CA ASN A 457 -7.74 4.92 22.63
C ASN A 457 -7.62 6.43 22.92
N ASN A 458 -8.47 6.95 23.81
CA ASN A 458 -8.56 8.36 24.18
C ASN A 458 -8.67 9.24 22.92
N SER A 459 -9.57 8.86 22.02
CA SER A 459 -9.86 9.57 20.77
C SER A 459 -11.29 10.06 20.72
N CYS A 460 -11.50 11.15 20.00
CA CYS A 460 -12.79 11.80 19.84
C CYS A 460 -13.02 12.09 18.37
N THR A 461 -14.18 11.69 17.86
CA THR A 461 -14.58 11.84 16.46
C THR A 461 -15.88 12.61 16.39
N ALA A 462 -15.87 13.75 15.71
CA ALA A 462 -17.08 14.45 15.31
C ALA A 462 -17.65 13.81 14.03
N ILE A 463 -18.95 13.55 14.00
CA ILE A 463 -19.67 13.01 12.85
C ILE A 463 -20.76 14.02 12.48
N CYS A 464 -20.67 14.57 11.28
CA CYS A 464 -21.63 15.53 10.76
C CYS A 464 -22.93 14.81 10.33
N ARG A 465 -24.09 15.40 10.64
CA ARG A 465 -25.42 14.88 10.24
C ARG A 465 -26.03 15.64 9.05
N CYS A 466 -25.28 16.53 8.42
CA CYS A 466 -25.74 17.28 7.25
C CYS A 466 -26.01 16.34 6.07
N LYS A 467 -27.23 16.38 5.54
CA LYS A 467 -27.61 15.58 4.35
C LYS A 467 -26.76 15.91 3.12
N ARG A 468 -26.19 17.12 3.03
CA ARG A 468 -25.33 17.55 1.91
C ARG A 468 -23.96 16.88 1.93
N HIS A 469 -23.50 16.40 3.08
CA HIS A 469 -22.14 15.86 3.23
C HIS A 469 -22.09 14.32 3.27
N GLY A 470 -23.24 13.66 3.33
CA GLY A 470 -23.35 12.20 3.44
C GLY A 470 -22.95 11.66 4.81
N ASN A 471 -23.07 10.33 4.99
CA ASN A 471 -22.86 9.67 6.29
C ASN A 471 -21.38 9.54 6.70
N ASP A 472 -20.45 9.80 5.78
CA ASP A 472 -19.00 9.62 5.99
C ASP A 472 -18.26 10.92 6.32
N CYS A 473 -18.98 12.03 6.53
CA CYS A 473 -18.37 13.28 6.93
C CYS A 473 -18.02 13.27 8.42
N LYS A 474 -16.73 13.02 8.71
CA LYS A 474 -16.22 12.84 10.07
C LYS A 474 -14.85 13.48 10.27
N LYS A 475 -14.56 13.94 11.49
CA LYS A 475 -13.27 14.51 11.88
C LYS A 475 -12.81 14.00 13.24
N GLY A 476 -11.59 13.47 13.31
CA GLY A 476 -11.04 12.85 14.52
C GLY A 476 -9.86 13.60 15.13
N ARG A 477 -9.75 13.57 16.47
CA ARG A 477 -8.58 14.01 17.24
C ARG A 477 -8.33 13.08 18.42
N THR A 478 -7.08 12.96 18.85
CA THR A 478 -6.71 12.22 20.07
C THR A 478 -6.53 13.19 21.24
N PHE A 479 -6.97 12.79 22.42
CA PHE A 479 -6.79 13.53 23.68
C PHE A 479 -5.47 13.18 24.35
N ASN A 480 -4.79 12.14 23.86
CA ASN A 480 -3.46 11.78 24.33
C ASN A 480 -2.51 12.96 24.11
N GLU A 481 -1.83 13.37 25.17
CA GLU A 481 -0.61 14.16 25.00
C GLU A 481 0.28 13.39 24.03
N LEU A 482 0.72 14.06 22.97
CA LEU A 482 1.81 13.59 22.13
C LEU A 482 3.08 13.52 23.01
N LYS A 483 3.18 12.51 23.89
CA LYS A 483 4.39 12.13 24.62
C LYS A 483 5.44 11.54 23.68
N ARG A 484 5.36 11.81 22.37
CA ARG A 484 6.47 11.56 21.47
C ARG A 484 7.43 12.72 21.74
N PRO A 485 8.56 12.52 22.46
CA PRO A 485 9.62 13.52 22.44
C PRO A 485 9.91 13.84 20.97
N ALA A 486 10.10 15.11 20.65
CA ALA A 486 10.54 15.52 19.33
C ALA A 486 11.77 14.68 18.98
N ARG A 487 11.58 13.59 18.24
CA ARG A 487 12.69 12.74 17.84
C ARG A 487 13.52 13.60 16.93
N SER A 488 14.77 13.79 17.33
CA SER A 488 15.86 14.53 16.73
C SER A 488 16.08 14.19 15.26
N SER A 489 15.13 14.52 14.38
CA SER A 489 15.32 14.50 12.95
C SER A 489 16.15 15.73 12.56
N GLY A 490 17.39 15.81 13.03
CA GLY A 490 18.50 16.68 12.57
C GLY A 490 18.29 18.19 12.43
N SER A 491 17.06 18.69 12.54
CA SER A 491 16.67 20.08 12.35
C SER A 491 16.42 20.65 13.74
N ARG A 492 17.43 21.34 14.26
CA ARG A 492 17.39 22.07 15.53
C ARG A 492 16.33 23.18 15.56
N ASP A 493 15.76 23.54 14.41
CA ASP A 493 14.82 24.66 14.29
C ASP A 493 13.34 24.24 14.23
N ARG A 494 13.04 22.94 14.39
CA ARG A 494 11.65 22.41 14.31
C ARG A 494 11.01 22.07 15.65
N GLU A 495 11.58 22.58 16.75
CA GLU A 495 11.10 22.39 18.11
C GLU A 495 9.79 23.18 18.40
N SER A 496 9.45 24.17 17.57
CA SER A 496 8.32 25.09 17.78
C SER A 496 6.96 24.68 17.19
N VAL A 497 6.89 23.71 16.27
CA VAL A 497 5.67 23.57 15.42
C VAL A 497 4.59 22.65 16.00
N ARG A 498 4.89 21.81 17.00
CA ARG A 498 3.87 20.94 17.63
C ARG A 498 3.33 21.45 18.96
N GLU A 499 3.75 22.64 19.39
CA GLU A 499 3.43 23.19 20.71
C GLU A 499 1.97 23.68 20.85
N ALA A 500 1.15 23.66 19.79
CA ALA A 500 -0.10 24.44 19.82
C ALA A 500 -1.35 23.77 19.24
N GLN A 501 -1.49 22.44 19.27
CA GLN A 501 -2.74 21.78 18.81
C GLN A 501 -4.01 22.15 19.62
N GLY A 502 -3.87 22.91 20.71
CA GLY A 502 -4.98 23.38 21.54
C GLY A 502 -5.77 22.23 22.17
N ARG A 503 -6.97 22.53 22.68
CA ARG A 503 -7.90 21.54 23.20
C ARG A 503 -8.85 21.07 22.09
N PRO A 504 -8.91 19.76 21.81
CA PRO A 504 -9.59 19.22 20.63
C PRO A 504 -11.12 19.39 20.63
N ILE A 505 -11.80 19.48 21.77
CA ILE A 505 -13.27 19.53 21.82
C ILE A 505 -13.79 20.81 21.18
N GLY A 506 -13.22 21.98 21.52
CA GLY A 506 -13.67 23.26 20.95
C GLY A 506 -13.53 23.30 19.43
N LEU A 507 -12.43 22.73 18.92
CA LEU A 507 -12.18 22.57 17.49
C LEU A 507 -13.22 21.66 16.81
N LEU A 508 -13.44 20.46 17.36
CA LEU A 508 -14.35 19.47 16.77
C LEU A 508 -15.81 19.92 16.81
N VAL A 509 -16.21 20.63 17.87
CA VAL A 509 -17.57 21.15 17.98
C VAL A 509 -17.77 22.34 17.03
N HIS A 510 -16.81 23.25 16.93
CA HIS A 510 -16.89 24.34 15.97
C HIS A 510 -16.93 23.81 14.53
N TRP A 511 -16.15 22.76 14.23
CA TRP A 511 -16.22 22.06 12.95
C TRP A 511 -17.62 21.53 12.62
N LEU A 512 -18.33 20.97 13.59
CA LEU A 512 -19.74 20.58 13.38
C LEU A 512 -20.63 21.80 13.14
N MET A 513 -20.45 22.88 13.91
CA MET A 513 -21.25 24.09 13.82
C MET A 513 -21.07 24.83 12.49
N CYS A 514 -19.92 24.71 11.82
CA CYS A 514 -19.67 25.34 10.53
C CYS A 514 -20.15 24.51 9.31
N GLN A 515 -20.81 23.36 9.53
CA GLN A 515 -21.25 22.48 8.43
C GLN A 515 -22.04 23.22 7.34
N ASP A 516 -22.82 24.24 7.71
CA ASP A 516 -23.72 24.90 6.77
C ASP A 516 -23.02 25.83 5.79
N SER A 517 -21.81 26.28 6.15
CA SER A 517 -20.94 27.14 5.37
C SER A 517 -20.18 26.40 4.26
N HIS A 518 -20.22 25.06 4.24
CA HIS A 518 -19.49 24.26 3.26
C HIS A 518 -20.45 23.59 2.25
N PRO A 519 -20.22 23.74 0.94
CA PRO A 519 -21.15 23.25 -0.09
C PRO A 519 -21.16 21.73 -0.21
N ASN A 520 -20.05 21.06 0.09
CA ASN A 520 -19.89 19.62 -0.05
C ASN A 520 -18.99 19.03 1.07
N ARG A 521 -18.94 17.69 1.14
CA ARG A 521 -18.15 16.94 2.13
C ARG A 521 -16.67 17.30 2.08
N GLN A 522 -16.08 17.40 0.89
CA GLN A 522 -14.65 17.64 0.72
C GLN A 522 -14.26 19.00 1.29
N ALA A 523 -15.01 20.05 0.96
CA ALA A 523 -14.82 21.39 1.52
C ALA A 523 -14.99 21.41 3.04
N HIS A 524 -15.94 20.66 3.60
CA HIS A 524 -16.12 20.60 5.05
C HIS A 524 -14.95 19.87 5.75
N CYS A 525 -14.41 18.81 5.15
CA CYS A 525 -13.26 18.08 5.67
C CYS A 525 -11.94 18.88 5.57
N ASP A 526 -11.69 19.45 4.39
CA ASP A 526 -10.41 20.08 4.00
C ASP A 526 -10.28 21.51 4.51
N THR A 527 -11.32 22.34 4.35
CA THR A 527 -11.26 23.77 4.73
C THR A 527 -11.28 23.96 6.25
N ALA A 528 -11.59 22.92 7.01
CA ALA A 528 -11.58 22.95 8.46
C ALA A 528 -10.21 22.63 9.06
N LEU A 529 -9.10 22.97 8.38
CA LEU A 529 -7.81 22.94 9.04
C LEU A 529 -7.85 23.87 10.27
N PRO A 530 -7.16 23.52 11.36
CA PRO A 530 -7.18 24.30 12.60
C PRO A 530 -6.78 25.78 12.43
N LEU A 531 -6.18 26.12 11.28
CA LEU A 531 -5.81 27.45 10.83
C LEU A 531 -7.00 28.40 10.61
N HIS A 532 -8.20 27.86 10.36
CA HIS A 532 -9.36 28.67 9.96
C HIS A 532 -10.30 29.04 11.10
N PHE A 533 -10.09 28.52 12.31
CA PHE A 533 -10.98 28.74 13.45
C PHE A 533 -10.29 29.57 14.52
N SER A 534 -10.81 30.78 14.75
CA SER A 534 -10.30 31.67 15.78
C SER A 534 -10.44 31.05 17.17
N LEU A 535 -9.60 31.49 18.11
CA LEU A 535 -9.69 31.08 19.50
C LEU A 535 -11.07 31.34 20.11
N ASP A 536 -11.67 32.49 19.81
CA ASP A 536 -12.98 32.90 20.33
C ASP A 536 -14.09 31.94 19.84
N GLU A 537 -14.07 31.56 18.57
CA GLU A 537 -14.99 30.57 18.00
C GLU A 537 -14.85 29.21 18.67
N ARG A 538 -13.62 28.76 18.92
CA ARG A 538 -13.35 27.49 19.62
C ARG A 538 -13.79 27.53 21.07
N LYS A 539 -13.64 28.67 21.75
CA LYS A 539 -14.15 28.89 23.13
C LYS A 539 -15.68 28.86 23.17
N LYS A 540 -16.36 29.58 22.28
CA LYS A 540 -17.83 29.59 22.17
C LYS A 540 -18.39 28.20 21.84
N ALA A 541 -17.78 27.49 20.91
CA ALA A 541 -18.18 26.13 20.57
C ALA A 541 -18.02 25.18 21.77
N ARG A 542 -16.94 25.34 22.56
CA ARG A 542 -16.73 24.57 23.78
C ARG A 542 -17.76 24.88 24.86
N GLU A 543 -18.08 26.16 25.07
CA GLU A 543 -19.11 26.59 26.02
C GLU A 543 -20.48 26.02 25.63
N PHE A 544 -20.84 26.13 24.34
CA PHE A 544 -22.02 25.50 23.78
C PHE A 544 -22.06 23.98 24.04
N PHE A 545 -20.94 23.28 23.80
CA PHE A 545 -20.84 21.85 24.08
C PHE A 545 -21.03 21.52 25.56
N SER A 546 -20.52 22.35 26.47
CA SER A 546 -20.66 22.13 27.91
C SER A 546 -22.10 22.11 28.43
N THR A 547 -23.04 22.69 27.67
CA THR A 547 -24.47 22.64 27.99
C THR A 547 -25.15 21.32 27.58
N MET A 548 -24.47 20.44 26.84
CA MET A 548 -25.06 19.21 26.30
C MET A 548 -25.06 18.08 27.34
N PRO A 549 -26.09 17.22 27.35
CA PRO A 549 -26.11 16.04 28.22
C PRO A 549 -24.89 15.13 27.98
N LYS A 550 -24.23 14.70 29.06
CA LYS A 550 -22.99 13.89 29.05
C LYS A 550 -21.74 14.58 28.49
N ALA A 551 -21.79 15.87 28.15
CA ALA A 551 -20.60 16.62 27.73
C ALA A 551 -19.50 16.61 28.81
N ASP A 552 -19.90 16.71 30.08
CA ASP A 552 -18.99 16.64 31.24
C ASP A 552 -18.12 15.38 31.27
N GLU A 553 -18.66 14.23 30.81
CA GLU A 553 -17.91 12.98 30.79
C GLU A 553 -16.75 13.04 29.80
N ILE A 554 -16.95 13.69 28.64
CA ILE A 554 -15.92 13.89 27.62
C ILE A 554 -14.97 15.02 28.03
N LEU A 555 -15.50 16.14 28.56
CA LEU A 555 -14.72 17.32 28.98
C LEU A 555 -13.72 16.99 30.10
N ARG A 556 -14.07 16.09 31.03
CA ARG A 556 -13.15 15.62 32.10
C ARG A 556 -12.02 14.73 31.59
N ARG A 557 -12.18 14.12 30.41
CA ARG A 557 -11.18 13.21 29.80
C ARG A 557 -10.22 13.95 28.88
N GLU A 558 -10.63 15.10 28.37
CA GLU A 558 -9.75 15.96 27.60
C GLU A 558 -8.60 16.48 28.48
N ARG A 559 -7.39 16.50 27.92
CA ARG A 559 -6.19 16.94 28.64
C ARG A 559 -6.41 18.32 29.29
N ALA A 560 -5.92 18.46 30.52
CA ALA A 560 -5.86 19.76 31.19
C ALA A 560 -4.88 20.68 30.43
N LYS A 561 -5.09 21.99 30.51
CA LYS A 561 -4.10 22.99 30.09
C LYS A 561 -2.84 22.80 30.95
N LYS A 562 -1.67 22.62 30.34
CA LYS A 562 -0.43 22.51 31.13
C LYS A 562 -0.06 23.85 31.76
N PRO A 563 0.52 23.88 32.96
CA PRO A 563 1.13 25.09 33.50
C PRO A 563 2.21 25.59 32.55
N GLY A 564 2.09 26.83 32.05
CA GLY A 564 3.03 27.39 31.08
C GLY A 564 2.72 27.05 29.61
N GLU A 565 1.70 26.24 29.32
CA GLU A 565 1.16 26.17 27.96
C GLU A 565 0.61 27.56 27.61
N ALA A 566 1.03 28.09 26.46
CA ALA A 566 0.50 29.33 25.94
C ALA A 566 -1.04 29.28 25.98
N GLU A 567 -1.70 30.44 26.07
CA GLU A 567 -3.10 30.45 25.69
C GLU A 567 -3.23 29.80 24.31
N GLU A 568 -4.27 28.99 24.13
CA GLU A 568 -4.50 28.36 22.83
C GLU A 568 -4.32 29.42 21.75
N PRO A 569 -3.43 29.20 20.77
CA PRO A 569 -3.08 30.27 19.85
C PRO A 569 -4.33 30.73 19.11
N ASP A 570 -4.37 32.01 18.71
CA ASP A 570 -5.49 32.53 17.92
C ASP A 570 -5.72 31.70 16.64
N PHE A 571 -4.64 31.08 16.13
CA PHE A 571 -4.62 30.16 14.99
C PHE A 571 -3.81 28.91 15.32
N ILE A 572 -4.37 27.71 15.05
CA ILE A 572 -3.64 26.45 15.22
C ILE A 572 -3.03 26.09 13.85
N TYR A 573 -1.70 26.01 13.77
CA TYR A 573 -0.98 25.61 12.54
C TYR A 573 -0.94 24.10 12.32
#